data_AF-A0A430BAG8-F1
#
_entry.id   AF-A0A430BAG8-F1
#
_cell.length_a   1.000
_cell.length_b   1.000
_cell.length_c   1.000
_cell.angle_alpha   90.00
_cell.angle_beta   90.00
_cell.angle_gamma   90.00
#
_symmetry.space_group_name_H-M   'P 1'
#
loop_
_entity.id
_entity.type
_entity.pdbx_description
1 polymer ?
#
loop_
_entity_poly.entity_id
_entity_poly.type
_entity_poly.pdbx_seq_one_letter_code
_entity_poly.pdbx_strand_id
1 'polypeptide(L)'
;MKLNMILPVIAISVGAMTPTVAQAQAQGSQAARAENTRATNTLKARVSLAQDRIAAGQRSGNVARTRAGKLNNEVSQVRENMTRLSRRQGFVSAAELASYNRTLDAIDTELDRRGVERSYGNDALPSAEMIAFRKVDARLRYREARLEYDAKECAMYQGKAPNGQVRRERLLSEAGRPFCTGR
;
A
#
# COMPACT_ATOMS: atom_id res chain seq x y z
N MET A 1 35.07 77.90 18.78
CA MET A 1 36.26 77.11 19.17
C MET A 1 35.82 75.66 19.41
N LYS A 2 36.55 74.68 18.81
CA LYS A 2 36.56 73.20 19.06
C LYS A 2 35.24 72.45 18.73
N LEU A 3 35.08 71.62 17.67
CA LEU A 3 35.81 70.49 17.05
C LEU A 3 35.89 69.18 17.89
N ASN A 4 35.46 68.08 17.25
CA ASN A 4 35.46 66.65 17.60
C ASN A 4 34.39 66.18 18.62
N MET A 5 33.74 65.01 18.48
CA MET A 5 34.36 63.69 18.30
C MET A 5 33.32 62.57 17.97
N ILE A 6 33.52 61.88 16.85
CA ILE A 6 33.48 60.41 16.62
C ILE A 6 32.20 59.61 16.96
N LEU A 7 31.56 59.08 15.90
CA LEU A 7 30.74 57.86 15.89
C LEU A 7 31.59 56.60 16.09
N PRO A 8 31.06 55.57 16.75
CA PRO A 8 31.22 54.20 16.27
C PRO A 8 29.88 53.58 15.90
N VAL A 9 29.80 53.17 14.64
CA VAL A 9 28.86 52.19 14.10
C VAL A 9 29.11 50.85 14.83
N ILE A 10 28.11 50.34 15.53
CA ILE A 10 28.07 48.92 15.90
C ILE A 10 26.87 48.31 15.20
N ALA A 11 27.12 47.71 14.04
CA ALA A 11 26.20 46.80 13.39
C ALA A 11 26.15 45.51 14.22
N ILE A 12 25.09 45.34 15.01
CA ILE A 12 24.79 44.05 15.63
C ILE A 12 24.23 43.16 14.52
N SER A 13 25.12 42.38 13.91
CA SER A 13 24.73 41.26 13.05
C SER A 13 23.99 40.25 13.92
N VAL A 14 22.67 40.21 13.78
CA VAL A 14 21.80 39.15 14.28
C VAL A 14 22.21 37.86 13.57
N GLY A 15 23.08 37.08 14.22
CA GLY A 15 23.35 35.71 13.82
C GLY A 15 22.07 34.90 13.99
N ALA A 16 21.30 34.78 12.92
CA ALA A 16 20.19 33.85 12.83
C ALA A 16 20.75 32.42 12.93
N MET A 17 20.82 31.89 14.17
CA MET A 17 21.02 30.47 14.39
C MET A 17 19.81 29.74 13.81
N THR A 18 20.06 29.05 12.72
CA THR A 18 19.09 28.26 11.97
C THR A 18 18.46 27.16 12.84
N PRO A 19 17.13 27.01 12.88
CA PRO A 19 16.46 25.89 13.55
C PRO A 19 16.48 24.64 12.66
N THR A 20 17.62 23.99 12.46
CA THR A 20 17.76 22.84 11.53
C THR A 20 17.43 21.47 12.14
N VAL A 21 17.33 21.34 13.46
CA VAL A 21 17.05 20.03 14.11
C VAL A 21 15.56 19.69 14.22
N ALA A 22 14.67 20.68 14.31
CA ALA A 22 13.22 20.44 14.42
C ALA A 22 12.58 19.95 13.11
N GLN A 23 13.12 20.35 11.95
CA GLN A 23 12.60 19.94 10.64
C GLN A 23 12.98 18.50 10.26
N ALA A 24 14.15 18.00 10.67
CA ALA A 24 14.56 16.62 10.39
C ALA A 24 13.66 15.58 11.11
N GLN A 25 13.24 15.86 12.35
CA GLN A 25 12.32 14.99 13.10
C GLN A 25 10.89 15.04 12.55
N ALA A 26 10.43 16.21 12.11
CA ALA A 26 9.12 16.35 11.48
C ALA A 26 9.04 15.63 10.12
N GLN A 27 10.10 15.70 9.30
CA GLN A 27 10.18 14.99 8.01
C GLN A 27 10.23 13.47 8.19
N GLY A 28 11.00 12.96 9.17
CA GLY A 28 11.00 11.53 9.51
C GLY A 28 9.64 11.00 9.94
N SER A 29 8.87 11.81 10.68
CA SER A 29 7.52 11.44 11.11
C SER A 29 6.50 11.37 9.96
N GLN A 30 6.65 12.22 8.94
CA GLN A 30 5.76 12.22 7.77
C GLN A 30 6.06 11.05 6.82
N ALA A 31 7.35 10.77 6.55
CA ALA A 31 7.76 9.63 5.75
C ALA A 31 7.30 8.30 6.39
N ALA A 32 7.48 8.15 7.70
CA ALA A 32 7.02 6.96 8.43
C ALA A 32 5.48 6.80 8.38
N ARG A 33 4.72 7.89 8.43
CA ARG A 33 3.25 7.84 8.27
C ARG A 33 2.81 7.44 6.86
N ALA A 34 3.48 7.94 5.83
CA ALA A 34 3.22 7.55 4.45
C ALA A 34 3.53 6.06 4.22
N GLU A 35 4.65 5.58 4.74
CA GLU A 35 5.02 4.16 4.72
C GLU A 35 3.99 3.30 5.46
N ASN A 36 3.60 3.67 6.68
CA ASN A 36 2.57 2.96 7.44
C ASN A 36 1.23 2.92 6.71
N THR A 37 0.87 3.98 5.98
CA THR A 37 -0.36 4.02 5.17
C THR A 37 -0.28 3.06 4.00
N ARG A 38 0.83 3.04 3.27
CA ARG A 38 1.08 2.07 2.20
C ARG A 38 1.03 0.64 2.73
N ALA A 39 1.75 0.36 3.81
CA ALA A 39 1.76 -0.96 4.45
C ALA A 39 0.37 -1.38 4.96
N THR A 40 -0.41 -0.45 5.50
CA THR A 40 -1.81 -0.68 5.90
C THR A 40 -2.67 -1.07 4.69
N ASN A 41 -2.51 -0.41 3.54
CA ASN A 41 -3.25 -0.74 2.33
C ASN A 41 -2.87 -2.11 1.77
N THR A 42 -1.58 -2.45 1.77
CA THR A 42 -1.10 -3.79 1.43
C THR A 42 -1.73 -4.84 2.35
N LEU A 43 -1.71 -4.58 3.67
CA LEU A 43 -2.26 -5.50 4.66
C LEU A 43 -3.77 -5.71 4.49
N LYS A 44 -4.55 -4.65 4.22
CA LYS A 44 -5.99 -4.75 3.94
C LYS A 44 -6.29 -5.70 2.79
N ALA A 45 -5.46 -5.68 1.77
CA ALA A 45 -5.68 -6.55 0.64
C ALA A 45 -5.19 -7.98 0.87
N ARG A 46 -4.14 -8.17 1.67
CA ARG A 46 -3.79 -9.51 2.17
C ARG A 46 -4.92 -10.12 3.00
N VAL A 47 -5.60 -9.32 3.81
CA VAL A 47 -6.81 -9.75 4.55
C VAL A 47 -7.88 -10.24 3.56
N SER A 48 -8.20 -9.47 2.51
CA SER A 48 -9.16 -9.90 1.48
C SER A 48 -8.73 -11.21 0.80
N LEU A 49 -7.46 -11.32 0.39
CA LEU A 49 -6.94 -12.56 -0.19
C LEU A 49 -7.11 -13.76 0.74
N ALA A 50 -6.76 -13.61 2.02
CA ALA A 50 -6.88 -14.69 2.99
C ALA A 50 -8.33 -15.18 3.09
N GLN A 51 -9.31 -14.26 3.07
CA GLN A 51 -10.74 -14.61 3.04
C GLN A 51 -11.10 -15.41 1.78
N ASP A 52 -10.64 -14.96 0.61
CA ASP A 52 -10.90 -15.64 -0.66
C ASP A 52 -10.29 -17.04 -0.70
N ARG A 53 -9.06 -17.20 -0.19
CA ARG A 53 -8.38 -18.50 -0.08
C ARG A 53 -9.09 -19.43 0.90
N ILE A 54 -9.53 -18.92 2.05
CA ILE A 54 -10.33 -19.72 3.01
C ILE A 54 -11.61 -20.21 2.33
N ALA A 55 -12.31 -19.34 1.60
CA ALA A 55 -13.52 -19.69 0.89
C ALA A 55 -13.27 -20.69 -0.26
N ALA A 56 -12.18 -20.54 -1.02
CA ALA A 56 -11.77 -21.50 -2.06
C ALA A 56 -11.40 -22.86 -1.46
N GLY A 57 -10.64 -22.87 -0.36
CA GLY A 57 -10.29 -24.09 0.38
C GLY A 57 -11.52 -24.80 0.94
N GLN A 58 -12.52 -24.04 1.40
CA GLN A 58 -13.79 -24.61 1.84
C GLN A 58 -14.59 -25.20 0.67
N ARG A 59 -14.70 -24.48 -0.46
CA ARG A 59 -15.43 -24.95 -1.66
C ARG A 59 -14.83 -26.21 -2.27
N SER A 60 -13.50 -26.32 -2.26
CA SER A 60 -12.76 -27.48 -2.76
C SER A 60 -12.71 -28.66 -1.78
N GLY A 61 -13.20 -28.49 -0.54
CA GLY A 61 -13.15 -29.53 0.49
C GLY A 61 -11.80 -29.67 1.21
N ASN A 62 -10.78 -28.91 0.80
CA ASN A 62 -9.44 -28.90 1.41
C ASN A 62 -9.43 -28.30 2.83
N VAL A 63 -10.43 -27.47 3.16
CA VAL A 63 -10.61 -26.88 4.48
C VAL A 63 -12.00 -27.23 5.02
N ALA A 64 -12.05 -27.96 6.12
CA ALA A 64 -13.31 -28.26 6.80
C ALA A 64 -14.03 -26.98 7.26
N ARG A 65 -15.36 -26.96 7.15
CA ARG A 65 -16.21 -25.79 7.48
C ARG A 65 -15.92 -25.19 8.86
N THR A 66 -15.77 -26.02 9.88
CA THR A 66 -15.44 -25.57 11.24
C THR A 66 -14.08 -24.87 11.31
N ARG A 67 -13.08 -25.35 10.57
CA ARG A 67 -11.76 -24.73 10.53
C ARG A 67 -11.78 -23.43 9.73
N ALA A 68 -12.47 -23.41 8.59
CA ALA A 68 -12.70 -22.19 7.81
C ALA A 68 -13.36 -21.10 8.66
N GLY A 69 -14.34 -21.46 9.51
CA GLY A 69 -14.93 -20.55 10.48
C GLY A 69 -13.92 -19.94 11.46
N LYS A 70 -13.01 -20.75 12.01
CA LYS A 70 -11.93 -20.25 12.89
C LYS A 70 -10.98 -19.29 12.16
N LEU A 71 -10.52 -19.67 10.97
CA LEU A 71 -9.64 -18.83 10.16
C LEU A 71 -10.32 -17.50 9.77
N ASN A 72 -11.60 -17.54 9.39
CA ASN A 72 -12.36 -16.33 9.08
C ASN A 72 -12.53 -15.40 10.30
N ASN A 73 -12.67 -15.96 11.50
CA ASN A 73 -12.71 -15.17 12.73
C ASN A 73 -11.37 -14.47 12.98
N GLU A 74 -10.24 -15.17 12.82
CA GLU A 74 -8.89 -14.60 12.95
C GLU A 74 -8.66 -13.46 11.95
N VAL A 75 -9.01 -13.66 10.67
CA VAL A 75 -8.90 -12.61 9.64
C VAL A 75 -9.82 -11.41 9.94
N SER A 76 -11.02 -11.66 10.46
CA SER A 76 -11.96 -10.60 10.84
C SER A 76 -11.45 -9.78 12.02
N GLN A 77 -10.85 -10.42 13.03
CA GLN A 77 -10.21 -9.74 14.15
C GLN A 77 -9.06 -8.83 13.70
N VAL A 78 -8.22 -9.28 12.76
CA VAL A 78 -7.15 -8.44 12.18
C VAL A 78 -7.75 -7.18 11.56
N ARG A 79 -8.77 -7.34 10.71
CA ARG A 79 -9.46 -6.24 10.03
C ARG A 79 -10.12 -5.24 10.99
N GLU A 80 -10.80 -5.74 12.02
CA GLU A 80 -11.44 -4.90 13.05
C GLU A 80 -10.41 -4.14 13.87
N ASN A 81 -9.34 -4.80 14.30
CA ASN A 81 -8.27 -4.16 15.05
C ASN A 81 -7.57 -3.07 14.25
N MET A 82 -7.24 -3.34 12.99
CA MET A 82 -6.68 -2.33 12.07
C MET A 82 -7.61 -1.12 11.94
N THR A 83 -8.91 -1.35 11.76
CA THR A 83 -9.91 -0.28 11.61
C THR A 83 -10.01 0.55 12.88
N ARG A 84 -10.06 -0.10 14.04
CA ARG A 84 -10.11 0.54 15.36
C ARG A 84 -8.89 1.39 15.62
N LEU A 85 -7.69 0.87 15.37
CA LEU A 85 -6.43 1.60 15.54
C LEU A 85 -6.33 2.79 14.59
N SER A 86 -6.64 2.57 13.31
CA SER A 86 -6.67 3.65 12.32
C SER A 86 -7.60 4.79 12.73
N ARG A 87 -8.77 4.47 13.31
CA ARG A 87 -9.71 5.48 13.82
C ARG A 87 -9.21 6.19 15.09
N ARG A 88 -8.52 5.47 15.99
CA ARG A 88 -8.07 6.02 17.29
C ARG A 88 -6.83 6.90 17.16
N GLN A 89 -5.84 6.49 16.37
CA GLN A 89 -4.52 7.15 16.32
C GLN A 89 -4.15 7.67 14.92
N GLY A 90 -5.02 7.47 13.92
CA GLY A 90 -4.82 7.93 12.54
C GLY A 90 -3.93 7.05 11.67
N PHE A 91 -3.26 6.04 12.24
CA PHE A 91 -2.41 5.09 11.52
C PHE A 91 -2.29 3.75 12.27
N VAL A 92 -1.79 2.71 11.60
CA VAL A 92 -1.35 1.47 12.24
C VAL A 92 0.17 1.52 12.32
N SER A 93 0.74 1.32 13.51
CA SER A 93 2.19 1.37 13.73
C SER A 93 2.90 0.19 13.07
N ALA A 94 4.22 0.33 12.84
CA ALA A 94 5.04 -0.72 12.27
C ALA A 94 5.01 -2.02 13.08
N ALA A 95 4.98 -1.94 14.42
CA ALA A 95 4.90 -3.10 15.29
C ALA A 95 3.55 -3.84 15.15
N GLU A 96 2.44 -3.08 15.07
CA GLU A 96 1.11 -3.65 14.84
C GLU A 96 1.01 -4.27 13.45
N LEU A 97 1.52 -3.60 12.41
CA LEU A 97 1.62 -4.13 11.06
C LEU A 97 2.40 -5.45 11.02
N ALA A 98 3.56 -5.52 11.69
CA ALA A 98 4.36 -6.73 11.79
C ALA A 98 3.62 -7.86 12.53
N SER A 99 2.85 -7.52 13.57
CA SER A 99 2.01 -8.49 14.28
C SER A 99 0.93 -9.08 13.36
N TYR A 100 0.20 -8.24 12.64
CA TYR A 100 -0.84 -8.68 11.71
C TYR A 100 -0.30 -9.45 10.52
N ASN A 101 0.86 -9.06 9.98
CA ASN A 101 1.53 -9.83 8.93
C ASN A 101 1.85 -11.25 9.39
N ARG A 102 2.39 -11.43 10.60
CA ARG A 102 2.66 -12.76 11.17
C ARG A 102 1.39 -13.61 11.30
N THR A 103 0.26 -12.99 11.71
CA THR A 103 -1.03 -13.69 11.76
C THR A 103 -1.46 -14.16 10.37
N LEU A 104 -1.40 -13.29 9.35
CA LEU A 104 -1.76 -13.66 7.99
C LEU A 104 -0.80 -14.69 7.38
N ASP A 105 0.49 -14.61 7.67
CA ASP A 105 1.49 -15.59 7.24
C ASP A 105 1.21 -16.99 7.83
N ALA A 106 0.77 -17.05 9.10
CA ALA A 106 0.39 -18.30 9.74
C ALA A 106 -0.84 -18.94 9.07
N ILE A 107 -1.84 -18.11 8.71
CA ILE A 107 -3.03 -18.54 7.97
C ILE A 107 -2.64 -19.03 6.57
N ASP A 108 -1.82 -18.26 5.86
CA ASP A 108 -1.33 -18.62 4.52
C ASP A 108 -0.60 -19.97 4.54
N THR A 109 0.30 -20.15 5.52
CA THR A 109 1.05 -21.40 5.72
C THR A 109 0.11 -22.57 6.01
N GLU A 110 -0.94 -22.38 6.81
CA GLU A 110 -1.92 -23.44 7.04
C GLU A 110 -2.69 -23.81 5.78
N LEU A 111 -3.14 -22.82 5.02
CA LEU A 111 -3.85 -23.05 3.76
C LEU A 111 -2.97 -23.80 2.77
N ASP A 112 -1.68 -23.48 2.69
CA ASP A 112 -0.71 -24.19 1.85
C ASP A 112 -0.55 -25.66 2.27
N ARG A 113 -0.40 -25.93 3.57
CA ARG A 113 -0.29 -27.31 4.09
C ARG A 113 -1.53 -28.15 3.78
N ARG A 114 -2.68 -27.51 3.59
CA ARG A 114 -3.95 -28.16 3.23
C ARG A 114 -4.14 -28.30 1.72
N GLY A 115 -3.15 -27.93 0.91
CA GLY A 115 -3.26 -27.98 -0.55
C GLY A 115 -4.25 -26.96 -1.12
N VAL A 116 -4.59 -25.91 -0.35
CA VAL A 116 -5.35 -24.79 -0.90
C VAL A 116 -4.40 -24.02 -1.79
N GLU A 117 -4.59 -24.22 -3.10
CA GLU A 117 -3.79 -23.56 -4.11
C GLU A 117 -3.67 -22.07 -3.78
N ARG A 118 -2.43 -21.59 -3.78
CA ARG A 118 -2.21 -20.16 -3.83
C ARG A 118 -2.69 -19.74 -5.20
N SER A 119 -3.95 -19.35 -5.30
CA SER A 119 -4.47 -18.74 -6.51
C SER A 119 -3.75 -17.42 -6.72
N TYR A 120 -2.56 -17.49 -7.30
CA TYR A 120 -1.93 -16.42 -8.07
C TYR A 120 -2.59 -16.32 -9.46
N GLY A 121 -3.73 -16.97 -9.65
CA GLY A 121 -4.63 -16.78 -10.78
C GLY A 121 -5.50 -15.54 -10.57
N ASN A 122 -5.22 -14.52 -11.38
CA ASN A 122 -6.09 -13.43 -11.83
C ASN A 122 -6.79 -12.47 -10.86
N ASP A 123 -6.93 -12.70 -9.54
CA ASP A 123 -7.86 -11.83 -8.77
C ASP A 123 -7.46 -11.29 -7.37
N ALA A 124 -6.37 -11.67 -6.68
CA ALA A 124 -6.30 -11.23 -5.26
C ALA A 124 -4.95 -11.10 -4.53
N LEU A 125 -3.82 -10.76 -5.16
CA LEU A 125 -2.84 -9.91 -4.43
C LEU A 125 -2.96 -8.51 -5.03
N PRO A 126 -2.87 -7.38 -4.27
CA PRO A 126 -2.34 -6.19 -4.88
C PRO A 126 -0.88 -6.47 -5.15
N SER A 127 -0.64 -7.17 -6.24
CA SER A 127 0.51 -6.87 -7.06
C SER A 127 0.50 -5.33 -7.24
N ALA A 128 1.68 -4.72 -7.20
CA ALA A 128 1.77 -3.28 -7.38
C ALA A 128 1.11 -2.84 -8.71
N GLU A 129 1.07 -3.77 -9.66
CA GLU A 129 0.29 -3.81 -10.90
C GLU A 129 -1.21 -3.64 -10.64
N MET A 130 -1.83 -4.41 -9.74
CA MET A 130 -3.26 -4.31 -9.43
C MET A 130 -3.61 -3.03 -8.65
N ILE A 131 -2.70 -2.51 -7.83
CA ILE A 131 -2.85 -1.17 -7.24
C ILE A 131 -2.84 -0.12 -8.35
N ALA A 132 -1.87 -0.20 -9.26
CA ALA A 132 -1.78 0.71 -10.39
C ALA A 132 -2.98 0.60 -11.33
N PHE A 133 -3.48 -0.62 -11.58
CA PHE A 133 -4.68 -0.88 -12.36
C PHE A 133 -5.88 -0.17 -11.75
N ARG A 134 -6.18 -0.39 -10.46
CA ARG A 134 -7.30 0.29 -9.77
C ARG A 134 -7.17 1.81 -9.78
N LYS A 135 -5.95 2.34 -9.66
CA LYS A 135 -5.70 3.78 -9.74
C LYS A 135 -5.99 4.35 -11.12
N VAL A 136 -5.57 3.66 -12.19
CA VAL A 136 -5.86 4.06 -13.57
C VAL A 136 -7.34 3.90 -13.88
N ASP A 137 -7.96 2.81 -13.43
CA ASP A 137 -9.39 2.56 -13.63
C ASP A 137 -10.26 3.63 -12.97
N ALA A 138 -9.96 4.03 -11.74
CA ALA A 138 -10.67 5.11 -11.06
C ALA A 138 -10.60 6.46 -11.81
N ARG A 139 -9.50 6.71 -12.53
CA ARG A 139 -9.27 7.92 -13.34
C ARG A 139 -9.96 7.84 -14.70
N LEU A 140 -9.84 6.71 -15.40
CA LEU A 140 -10.30 6.57 -16.78
C LEU A 140 -11.75 6.09 -16.89
N ARG A 141 -12.19 5.24 -15.96
CA ARG A 141 -13.54 4.64 -15.90
C ARG A 141 -13.99 4.05 -17.23
N TYR A 142 -13.09 3.34 -17.91
CA TYR A 142 -13.41 2.68 -19.17
C TYR A 142 -14.26 1.43 -18.91
N ARG A 143 -15.09 1.08 -19.89
CA ARG A 143 -15.85 -0.18 -19.86
C ARG A 143 -14.93 -1.33 -20.21
N GLU A 144 -15.24 -2.53 -19.73
CA GLU A 144 -14.46 -3.76 -20.03
C GLU A 144 -12.96 -3.60 -19.67
N ALA A 145 -12.69 -2.90 -18.57
CA ALA A 145 -11.32 -2.67 -18.11
C ALA A 145 -10.68 -3.98 -17.63
N ARG A 146 -9.46 -4.25 -18.09
CA ARG A 146 -8.69 -5.44 -17.73
C ARG A 146 -7.18 -5.17 -17.70
N LEU A 147 -6.48 -5.96 -16.91
CA LEU A 147 -5.03 -6.00 -16.87
C LEU A 147 -4.53 -6.89 -18.01
N GLU A 148 -3.74 -6.34 -18.92
CA GLU A 148 -3.03 -7.08 -19.98
C GLU A 148 -1.52 -6.96 -19.79
N TYR A 149 -0.76 -7.75 -20.54
CA TYR A 149 0.70 -7.63 -20.66
C TYR A 149 1.08 -7.36 -22.12
N ASP A 150 2.04 -6.46 -22.36
CA ASP A 150 2.57 -6.22 -23.70
C ASP A 150 3.59 -7.31 -24.12
N ALA A 151 4.14 -7.20 -25.34
CA ALA A 151 5.12 -8.15 -25.84
C ALA A 151 6.45 -8.18 -25.06
N LYS A 152 6.68 -7.21 -24.16
CA LYS A 152 7.82 -7.18 -23.23
C LYS A 152 7.43 -7.68 -21.84
N GLU A 153 6.26 -8.32 -21.75
CA GLU A 153 5.63 -8.75 -20.51
C GLU A 153 5.45 -7.62 -19.49
N CYS A 154 5.21 -6.40 -19.95
CA CYS A 154 4.93 -5.27 -19.08
C CYS A 154 3.41 -5.10 -18.86
N ALA A 155 3.00 -4.87 -17.62
CA ALA A 155 1.62 -4.69 -17.23
C ALA A 155 1.00 -3.42 -17.87
N MET A 156 -0.17 -3.60 -18.48
CA MET A 156 -0.93 -2.59 -19.21
C MET A 156 -2.38 -2.57 -18.72
N TYR A 157 -2.94 -1.38 -18.56
CA TYR A 157 -4.38 -1.17 -18.50
C TYR A 157 -4.95 -1.18 -19.90
N GLN A 158 -5.99 -1.98 -20.15
CA GLN A 158 -6.79 -1.88 -21.37
C GLN A 158 -8.26 -1.70 -21.02
N GLY A 159 -8.96 -0.84 -21.75
CA GLY A 159 -10.41 -0.70 -21.63
C GLY A 159 -11.04 0.04 -22.83
N LYS A 160 -12.36 0.00 -22.92
CA LYS A 160 -13.16 0.68 -23.94
C LYS A 160 -13.59 2.07 -23.45
N ALA A 161 -13.07 3.11 -24.08
CA ALA A 161 -13.39 4.49 -23.77
C ALA A 161 -14.85 4.84 -24.14
N PRO A 162 -15.40 5.97 -23.64
CA PRO A 162 -16.79 6.37 -23.94
C PRO A 162 -17.10 6.52 -25.44
N ASN A 163 -16.08 6.83 -26.26
CA ASN A 163 -16.19 6.91 -27.71
C ASN A 163 -16.15 5.53 -28.42
N GLY A 164 -16.16 4.43 -27.66
CA GLY A 164 -16.13 3.06 -28.18
C GLY A 164 -14.75 2.56 -28.58
N GLN A 165 -13.71 3.39 -28.55
CA GLN A 165 -12.35 2.99 -28.91
C GLN A 165 -11.68 2.23 -27.76
N VAL A 166 -10.97 1.16 -28.10
CA VAL A 166 -10.08 0.47 -27.15
C VAL A 166 -8.86 1.34 -26.91
N ARG A 167 -8.57 1.61 -25.64
CA ARG A 167 -7.41 2.37 -25.20
C ARG A 167 -6.53 1.50 -24.32
N ARG A 168 -5.22 1.74 -24.40
CA ARG A 168 -4.20 1.07 -23.61
C ARG A 168 -3.32 2.10 -22.91
N GLU A 169 -3.00 1.86 -21.65
CA GLU A 169 -2.07 2.69 -20.88
C GLU A 169 -1.13 1.80 -20.07
N ARG A 170 0.16 2.14 -20.03
CA ARG A 170 1.13 1.36 -19.27
C ARG A 170 0.95 1.59 -17.78
N LEU A 171 0.96 0.52 -17.01
CA LEU A 171 0.91 0.62 -15.55
C LEU A 171 2.31 0.91 -15.01
N LEU A 172 2.39 1.97 -14.21
CA LEU A 172 3.64 2.46 -13.63
C LEU A 172 3.61 2.35 -12.12
N SER A 173 4.75 1.99 -11.55
CA SER A 173 5.05 2.13 -10.13
C SER A 173 5.06 3.61 -9.70
N GLU A 174 5.09 3.85 -8.39
CA GLU A 174 5.23 5.21 -7.85
C GLU A 174 6.54 5.90 -8.28
N ALA A 175 7.59 5.13 -8.58
CA ALA A 175 8.85 5.64 -9.11
C ALA A 175 8.81 5.92 -10.63
N GLY A 176 7.64 5.81 -11.27
CA GLY A 176 7.48 5.99 -12.71
C GLY A 176 8.01 4.84 -13.57
N ARG A 177 8.43 3.73 -12.95
CA ARG A 177 8.94 2.55 -13.67
C ARG A 177 7.80 1.62 -14.06
N PRO A 178 7.83 1.01 -15.26
CA PRO A 178 6.85 0.03 -15.66
C PRO A 178 6.96 -1.25 -14.83
N PHE A 179 5.83 -1.91 -14.59
CA PHE A 179 5.83 -3.26 -14.03
C PHE A 179 6.02 -4.27 -15.16
N CYS A 180 7.08 -5.06 -15.16
CA CYS A 180 7.33 -6.10 -16.16
C CYS A 180 7.75 -7.40 -15.48
N THR A 181 7.26 -8.53 -15.97
CA THR A 181 7.54 -9.86 -15.39
C THR A 181 8.79 -10.51 -15.96
N GLY A 182 9.19 -10.12 -17.18
CA GLY A 182 10.41 -10.61 -17.83
C GLY A 182 11.68 -10.09 -17.14
N ARG A 183 12.44 -11.02 -16.54
CA ARG A 183 13.88 -10.88 -16.33
C ARG A 183 14.60 -11.89 -17.21
#